data_AF-A0A126V3R2-F1
#
_entry.id   AF-A0A126V3R2-F1
#
_cell.length_a   1.000
_cell.length_b   1.000
_cell.length_c   1.000
_cell.angle_alpha   90.00
_cell.angle_beta   90.00
_cell.angle_gamma   90.00
#
_symmetry.space_group_name_H-M   'P 1'
#
loop_
_entity.id
_entity.type
_entity.pdbx_description
1 polymer ?
#
loop_
_entity_poly.entity_id
_entity_poly.type
_entity_poly.pdbx_seq_one_letter_code
_entity_poly.pdbx_strand_id
1 'polypeptide(L)'
;MLPWAPLWHRLLIGFEQGLRAEDPELSFYVDPVQYFIQEAGDGFEHVLFVMPSNDDGPPFPTEPTAAPEPSEDLDDPDKPSVPGESVSYGDLEWAYGHLDHRIRMLRSGKAIVIHGVWEFLPYNDPATEPDDPFGFASKVESYRGALLNGNEDERQSALDNLRTLYETAFGRGAAMNNVSLMLYGGAVGPWTGQRICDCECLYHRLIGVCGCWKEHETRGAILLTGDGNLESSAKWGSLEGYLDARRARRVSVFQVAHHGAQANWHDGLAALVAPKISVFSSDPACSYGHPHAEVLRDFWTFGPIQVDQQSGFSFRICLER
;
A
#
# COMPACT_ATOMS: atom_id res chain seq x y z
N MET A 1 2.00 2.01 -7.70
CA MET A 1 2.93 0.90 -8.00
C MET A 1 3.39 0.80 -9.45
N LEU A 2 2.83 1.61 -10.36
CA LEU A 2 3.26 1.67 -11.75
C LEU A 2 4.76 1.87 -12.01
N PRO A 3 5.55 2.62 -11.19
CA PRO A 3 6.99 2.81 -11.41
C PRO A 3 7.84 1.54 -11.49
N TRP A 4 7.30 0.41 -11.07
CA TRP A 4 8.03 -0.84 -10.86
C TRP A 4 7.68 -1.93 -11.86
N ALA A 5 6.64 -1.73 -12.68
CA ALA A 5 6.45 -2.58 -13.85
C ALA A 5 7.59 -2.31 -14.84
N PRO A 6 8.18 -3.35 -15.48
CA PRO A 6 9.08 -3.16 -16.61
C PRO A 6 8.50 -2.17 -17.61
N LEU A 7 9.33 -1.34 -18.25
CA LEU A 7 8.86 -0.29 -19.17
C LEU A 7 7.85 -0.84 -20.18
N TRP A 8 8.12 -2.01 -20.77
CA TRP A 8 7.20 -2.64 -21.71
C TRP A 8 5.84 -3.04 -21.08
N HIS A 9 5.79 -3.46 -19.81
CA HIS A 9 4.54 -3.72 -19.09
C HIS A 9 3.79 -2.40 -18.84
N ARG A 10 4.50 -1.35 -18.44
CA ARG A 10 3.90 -0.01 -18.29
C ARG A 10 3.32 0.47 -19.62
N LEU A 11 4.08 0.37 -20.70
CA LEU A 11 3.61 0.75 -22.03
C LEU A 11 2.42 -0.10 -22.48
N LEU A 12 2.43 -1.40 -22.22
CA LEU A 12 1.31 -2.29 -22.50
C LEU A 12 0.05 -1.85 -21.73
N ILE A 13 0.17 -1.56 -20.43
CA ILE A 13 -0.93 -1.02 -19.61
C ILE A 13 -1.42 0.32 -20.19
N GLY A 14 -0.51 1.21 -20.60
CA GLY A 14 -0.87 2.48 -21.22
C GLY A 14 -1.64 2.31 -22.52
N PHE A 15 -1.19 1.41 -23.41
CA PHE A 15 -1.87 1.11 -24.66
C PHE A 15 -3.21 0.38 -24.46
N GLU A 16 -3.30 -0.53 -23.49
CA GLU A 16 -4.55 -1.20 -23.11
C GLU A 16 -5.58 -0.21 -22.55
N GLN A 17 -5.12 0.90 -21.95
CA GLN A 17 -5.97 2.02 -21.54
C GLN A 17 -6.32 2.98 -22.71
N GLY A 18 -5.89 2.67 -23.93
CA GLY A 18 -6.19 3.45 -25.13
C GLY A 18 -5.28 4.66 -25.37
N LEU A 19 -4.19 4.81 -24.59
CA LEU A 19 -3.23 5.88 -24.77
C LEU A 19 -2.39 5.66 -26.05
N ARG A 20 -1.99 6.75 -26.68
CA ARG A 20 -1.11 6.80 -27.85
C ARG A 20 0.28 7.27 -27.45
N ALA A 21 1.25 6.99 -28.31
CA ALA A 21 2.65 7.43 -28.16
C ALA A 21 2.81 8.95 -27.94
N GLU A 22 1.88 9.71 -28.49
CA GLU A 22 1.82 11.17 -28.50
C GLU A 22 1.05 11.76 -27.30
N ASP A 23 0.34 10.92 -26.54
CA ASP A 23 -0.44 11.38 -25.40
C ASP A 23 0.49 11.74 -24.23
N PRO A 24 0.36 12.94 -23.63
CA PRO A 24 1.18 13.37 -22.51
C PRO A 24 1.20 12.37 -21.34
N GLU A 25 0.07 11.72 -21.07
CA GLU A 25 -0.10 10.71 -20.03
C GLU A 25 0.78 9.48 -20.24
N LEU A 26 1.22 9.20 -21.47
CA LEU A 26 2.12 8.08 -21.74
C LEU A 26 3.51 8.30 -21.11
N SER A 27 3.91 9.55 -20.87
CA SER A 27 5.20 9.85 -20.23
C SER A 27 5.28 9.34 -18.79
N PHE A 28 4.14 9.21 -18.09
CA PHE A 28 4.06 8.49 -16.80
C PHE A 28 4.48 7.03 -16.90
N TYR A 29 4.09 6.38 -17.99
CA TYR A 29 4.41 4.99 -18.26
C TYR A 29 5.87 4.83 -18.73
N VAL A 30 6.46 5.86 -19.31
CA VAL A 30 7.86 5.87 -19.80
C VAL A 30 8.85 6.11 -18.67
N ASP A 31 8.69 7.21 -17.95
CA ASP A 31 9.54 7.62 -16.85
C ASP A 31 8.68 8.24 -15.75
N PRO A 32 8.08 7.42 -14.88
CA PRO A 32 7.15 7.89 -13.87
C PRO A 32 7.81 8.82 -12.86
N VAL A 33 9.11 8.67 -12.60
CA VAL A 33 9.83 9.56 -11.69
C VAL A 33 9.96 10.93 -12.33
N GLN A 34 10.46 10.99 -13.57
CA GLN A 34 10.59 12.26 -14.29
C GLN A 34 9.24 12.89 -14.62
N TYR A 35 8.23 12.08 -14.94
CA TYR A 35 6.85 12.51 -15.11
C TYR A 35 6.32 13.19 -13.86
N PHE A 36 6.48 12.57 -12.69
CA PHE A 36 6.08 13.22 -11.45
C PHE A 36 6.88 14.49 -11.20
N ILE A 37 8.21 14.51 -11.42
CA ILE A 37 9.04 15.73 -11.34
C ILE A 37 8.48 16.86 -12.21
N GLN A 38 8.00 16.53 -13.41
CA GLN A 38 7.50 17.51 -14.37
C GLN A 38 6.06 17.97 -14.06
N GLU A 39 5.16 17.03 -13.76
CA GLU A 39 3.74 17.30 -13.56
C GLU A 39 3.42 17.82 -12.15
N ALA A 40 4.06 17.26 -11.13
CA ALA A 40 3.85 17.68 -9.76
C ALA A 40 4.82 18.80 -9.33
N GLY A 41 5.90 19.06 -10.10
CA GLY A 41 6.92 20.06 -9.74
C GLY A 41 7.55 19.73 -8.38
N ASP A 42 7.48 20.67 -7.44
CA ASP A 42 7.90 20.49 -6.04
C ASP A 42 6.88 19.68 -5.19
N GLY A 43 5.83 19.13 -5.80
CA GLY A 43 4.68 18.50 -5.13
C GLY A 43 4.95 17.13 -4.50
N PHE A 44 6.15 16.57 -4.63
CA PHE A 44 6.57 15.36 -3.94
C PHE A 44 8.02 15.51 -3.48
N GLU A 45 8.22 15.38 -2.17
CA GLU A 45 9.53 15.56 -1.55
C GLU A 45 10.37 14.27 -1.60
N HIS A 46 9.70 13.11 -1.58
CA HIS A 46 10.37 11.82 -1.43
C HIS A 46 9.76 10.69 -2.26
N VAL A 47 10.63 9.82 -2.78
CA VAL A 47 10.31 8.49 -3.32
C VAL A 47 10.89 7.45 -2.38
N LEU A 48 10.02 6.58 -1.82
CA LEU A 48 10.40 5.57 -0.85
C LEU A 48 10.47 4.17 -1.48
N PHE A 49 11.61 3.51 -1.33
CA PHE A 49 11.84 2.12 -1.69
C PHE A 49 11.48 1.24 -0.49
N VAL A 50 10.64 0.23 -0.68
CA VAL A 50 10.21 -0.68 0.39
C VAL A 50 10.90 -2.03 0.21
N MET A 51 11.64 -2.45 1.22
CA MET A 51 12.30 -3.76 1.25
C MET A 51 11.32 -4.89 1.63
N PRO A 52 11.66 -6.16 1.37
CA PRO A 52 10.90 -7.30 1.91
C PRO A 52 10.68 -7.16 3.41
N SER A 53 9.49 -7.55 3.88
CA SER A 53 9.04 -7.37 5.27
C SER A 53 9.59 -8.46 6.21
N ASN A 54 10.91 -8.70 6.14
CA ASN A 54 11.60 -9.84 6.76
C ASN A 54 11.70 -9.76 8.30
N ASP A 55 11.64 -8.55 8.85
CA ASP A 55 11.70 -8.30 10.29
C ASP A 55 10.30 -8.20 10.89
N ASP A 56 10.24 -8.24 12.23
CA ASP A 56 9.05 -7.82 12.97
C ASP A 56 8.62 -6.42 12.47
N GLY A 57 7.33 -6.27 12.20
CA GLY A 57 6.82 -4.97 11.77
C GLY A 57 6.95 -3.91 12.85
N PRO A 58 6.70 -2.63 12.49
CA PRO A 58 6.89 -1.53 13.41
C PRO A 58 6.05 -1.74 14.66
N PRO A 59 6.59 -1.46 15.87
CA PRO A 59 5.87 -1.66 17.10
C PRO A 59 4.54 -0.91 17.05
N PHE A 60 3.51 -1.50 17.66
CA PHE A 60 2.22 -0.84 17.74
C PHE A 60 2.33 0.42 18.62
N PRO A 61 2.04 1.62 18.10
CA PRO A 61 2.10 2.85 18.87
C PRO A 61 1.01 2.83 19.94
N THR A 62 1.41 2.83 21.21
CA THR A 62 0.48 2.77 22.34
C THR A 62 -0.17 4.11 22.67
N GLU A 63 0.40 5.22 22.20
CA GLU A 63 -0.13 6.58 22.37
C GLU A 63 -0.01 7.35 21.06
N PRO A 64 -1.04 8.11 20.63
CA PRO A 64 -0.83 9.16 19.65
C PRO A 64 0.13 10.18 20.29
N THR A 65 1.27 10.44 19.67
CA THR A 65 2.13 11.55 20.12
C THR A 65 1.28 12.83 20.10
N ALA A 66 1.41 13.66 21.13
CA ALA A 66 0.75 14.97 21.16
C ALA A 66 1.04 15.71 19.85
N ALA A 67 0.15 16.62 19.43
CA ALA A 67 0.46 17.51 18.31
C ALA A 67 1.86 18.09 18.56
N PRO A 68 2.79 18.05 17.59
CA PRO A 68 4.13 18.59 17.82
C PRO A 68 3.98 20.03 18.30
N GLU A 69 4.57 20.35 19.46
CA GLU A 69 4.64 21.74 19.87
C GLU A 69 5.34 22.53 18.76
N PRO A 70 4.83 23.71 18.38
CA PRO A 70 5.51 24.55 17.40
C PRO A 70 6.95 24.74 17.88
N SER A 71 7.91 24.41 17.03
CA SER A 71 9.34 24.50 17.36
C SER A 71 9.66 25.88 17.94
N GLU A 72 10.32 25.91 19.11
CA GLU A 72 10.77 27.17 19.75
C GLU A 72 11.84 27.93 18.94
N ASP A 73 12.26 27.42 17.77
CA ASP A 73 13.17 28.09 16.83
C ASP A 73 12.43 29.03 15.84
N LEU A 74 11.52 29.86 16.35
CA LEU A 74 10.94 30.98 15.59
C LEU A 74 11.85 32.22 15.71
N ASP A 75 13.04 32.19 15.13
CA ASP A 75 13.83 33.42 14.91
C ASP A 75 14.89 33.30 13.78
N ASP A 76 14.69 32.39 12.81
CA ASP A 76 15.45 32.40 11.55
C ASP A 76 14.50 32.63 10.36
N PRO A 77 14.38 33.88 9.86
CA PRO A 77 13.49 34.21 8.75
C PRO A 77 13.90 33.60 7.40
N ASP A 78 15.06 32.93 7.31
CA ASP A 78 15.54 32.25 6.10
C ASP A 78 15.34 30.72 6.13
N LYS A 79 14.72 30.17 7.20
CA LYS A 79 14.41 28.73 7.27
C LYS A 79 13.03 28.48 6.65
N PRO A 80 12.91 27.90 5.44
CA PRO A 80 11.61 27.56 4.88
C PRO A 80 10.91 26.59 5.84
N SER A 81 9.70 26.95 6.23
CA SER A 81 8.81 26.13 7.05
C SER A 81 8.46 24.88 6.24
N VAL A 82 9.10 23.74 6.51
CA VAL A 82 8.86 22.49 5.78
C VAL A 82 7.55 21.87 6.27
N PRO A 83 6.50 21.76 5.45
CA PRO A 83 5.31 21.02 5.80
C PRO A 83 5.50 19.55 5.40
N GLY A 84 5.83 18.67 6.35
CA GLY A 84 5.71 17.22 6.09
C GLY A 84 6.86 16.29 6.48
N GLU A 85 7.71 16.61 7.46
CA GLU A 85 8.65 15.60 8.00
C GLU A 85 7.86 14.45 8.69
N SER A 86 7.59 13.40 7.91
CA SER A 86 6.78 12.22 8.27
C SER A 86 7.60 10.94 8.37
N VAL A 87 8.89 11.01 8.01
CA VAL A 87 9.82 9.91 8.15
C VAL A 87 11.06 10.46 8.84
N SER A 88 11.44 9.88 9.98
CA SER A 88 12.70 10.24 10.62
C SER A 88 13.84 9.96 9.64
N TYR A 89 14.76 10.92 9.49
CA TYR A 89 15.95 10.73 8.65
C TYR A 89 16.75 9.47 9.05
N GLY A 90 16.62 9.04 10.32
CA GLY A 90 17.20 7.81 10.84
C GLY A 90 16.48 6.52 10.44
N ASP A 91 15.28 6.58 9.87
CA ASP A 91 14.51 5.43 9.37
C ASP A 91 14.69 5.20 7.86
N LEU A 92 15.47 6.07 7.22
CA LEU A 92 15.78 6.02 5.80
C LEU A 92 17.23 5.60 5.56
N GLU A 93 17.45 4.84 4.49
CA GLU A 93 18.78 4.58 3.93
C GLU A 93 18.90 5.21 2.56
N TRP A 94 20.14 5.57 2.19
CA TRP A 94 20.44 6.04 0.84
C TRP A 94 20.29 4.86 -0.11
N ALA A 95 19.35 4.96 -1.04
CA ALA A 95 19.03 3.84 -1.93
C ALA A 95 20.25 3.46 -2.78
N TYR A 96 21.00 4.42 -3.35
CA TYR A 96 22.26 4.18 -4.07
C TYR A 96 23.08 5.48 -4.18
N GLY A 97 24.41 5.34 -4.29
CA GLY A 97 25.37 6.45 -4.36
C GLY A 97 25.03 7.53 -5.41
N HIS A 98 25.27 8.79 -5.04
CA HIS A 98 25.15 10.00 -5.85
C HIS A 98 23.80 10.29 -6.56
N LEU A 99 22.74 9.51 -6.32
CA LEU A 99 21.41 9.79 -6.86
C LEU A 99 20.64 10.85 -6.04
N ASP A 100 19.71 11.50 -6.73
CA ASP A 100 18.81 12.57 -6.26
C ASP A 100 18.41 12.42 -4.78
N HIS A 101 18.59 13.49 -4.01
CA HIS A 101 18.27 13.56 -2.58
C HIS A 101 16.78 13.34 -2.26
N ARG A 102 15.91 13.16 -3.26
CA ARG A 102 14.51 12.79 -3.08
C ARG A 102 14.30 11.26 -2.99
N ILE A 103 15.28 10.44 -3.37
CA ILE A 103 15.15 8.97 -3.35
C ILE A 103 15.68 8.40 -2.03
N ARG A 104 14.87 7.60 -1.35
CA ARG A 104 15.21 6.99 -0.05
C ARG A 104 14.69 5.57 0.04
N MET A 105 15.33 4.74 0.85
CA MET A 105 14.86 3.41 1.20
C MET A 105 14.25 3.43 2.59
N LEU A 106 13.01 2.97 2.72
CA LEU A 106 12.37 2.73 4.01
C LEU A 106 13.00 1.47 4.61
N ARG A 107 13.60 1.61 5.80
CA ARG A 107 14.14 0.45 6.50
C ARG A 107 13.04 -0.56 6.81
N SER A 108 13.42 -1.84 6.80
CA SER A 108 12.54 -2.93 7.22
C SER A 108 12.01 -2.67 8.66
N GLY A 109 10.76 -3.06 8.90
CA GLY A 109 10.09 -2.85 10.19
C GLY A 109 9.74 -1.39 10.52
N LYS A 110 9.73 -0.47 9.55
CA LYS A 110 9.36 0.94 9.76
C LYS A 110 8.02 1.30 9.15
N ALA A 111 7.34 2.26 9.78
CA ALA A 111 6.11 2.87 9.29
C ALA A 111 6.39 4.30 8.81
N ILE A 112 5.57 4.77 7.86
CA ILE A 112 5.51 6.17 7.47
C ILE A 112 4.42 6.82 8.34
N VAL A 113 4.75 7.85 9.12
CA VAL A 113 3.81 8.42 10.10
C VAL A 113 3.50 9.88 9.75
N ILE A 114 2.24 10.17 9.47
CA ILE A 114 1.74 11.51 9.18
C ILE A 114 1.27 12.15 10.48
N HIS A 115 1.96 13.23 10.90
CA HIS A 115 1.63 14.05 12.07
C HIS A 115 1.36 13.27 13.38
N GLY A 116 1.93 12.07 13.54
CA GLY A 116 1.69 11.21 14.71
C GLY A 116 0.24 10.71 14.85
N VAL A 117 -0.60 10.91 13.84
CA VAL A 117 -2.05 10.57 13.90
C VAL A 117 -2.44 9.47 12.92
N TRP A 118 -1.67 9.31 11.85
CA TRP A 118 -1.91 8.31 10.81
C TRP A 118 -0.60 7.63 10.43
N GLU A 119 -0.63 6.33 10.21
CA GLU A 119 0.52 5.54 9.79
C GLU A 119 0.23 4.77 8.51
N PHE A 120 1.26 4.59 7.68
CA PHE A 120 1.27 3.68 6.55
C PHE A 120 2.33 2.61 6.76
N LEU A 121 1.93 1.35 6.62
CA LEU A 121 2.79 0.19 6.72
C LEU A 121 2.76 -0.55 5.38
N PRO A 122 3.79 -0.36 4.55
CA PRO A 122 3.94 -1.13 3.33
C PRO A 122 4.40 -2.56 3.67
N TYR A 123 3.85 -3.56 2.99
CA TYR A 123 4.14 -4.98 3.20
C TYR A 123 4.51 -5.65 1.88
N ASN A 124 5.72 -6.21 1.83
CA ASN A 124 6.19 -7.10 0.79
C ASN A 124 6.42 -8.48 1.41
N ASP A 125 5.81 -9.52 0.85
CA ASP A 125 5.93 -10.87 1.39
C ASP A 125 7.40 -11.32 1.45
N PRO A 126 7.94 -11.66 2.64
CA PRO A 126 9.32 -12.14 2.81
C PRO A 126 9.68 -13.34 1.92
N ALA A 127 8.71 -14.18 1.59
CA ALA A 127 8.91 -15.34 0.72
C ALA A 127 9.25 -14.96 -0.73
N THR A 128 9.21 -13.66 -1.07
CA THR A 128 9.60 -13.14 -2.38
C THR A 128 11.02 -12.59 -2.43
N GLU A 129 11.79 -12.67 -1.34
CA GLU A 129 13.20 -12.32 -1.40
C GLU A 129 13.95 -13.28 -2.36
N PRO A 130 14.77 -12.76 -3.29
CA PRO A 130 15.60 -13.62 -4.13
C PRO A 130 16.57 -14.47 -3.30
N ASP A 131 16.85 -15.70 -3.74
CA ASP A 131 17.85 -16.58 -3.09
C ASP A 131 19.25 -15.93 -2.96
N ASP A 132 19.62 -15.09 -3.93
CA ASP A 132 20.86 -14.30 -3.95
C ASP A 132 20.54 -12.82 -4.22
N PRO A 133 20.18 -12.04 -3.18
CA PRO A 133 19.79 -10.63 -3.34
C PRO A 133 20.90 -9.77 -3.95
N PHE A 134 22.16 -10.02 -3.56
CA PHE A 134 23.31 -9.25 -4.06
C PHE A 134 23.61 -9.57 -5.52
N GLY A 135 23.60 -10.85 -5.91
CA GLY A 135 23.78 -11.25 -7.30
C GLY A 135 22.62 -10.83 -8.19
N PHE A 136 21.38 -10.88 -7.67
CA PHE A 136 20.21 -10.35 -8.36
C PHE A 136 20.37 -8.85 -8.63
N ALA A 137 20.67 -8.06 -7.59
CA ALA A 137 20.88 -6.61 -7.72
C ALA A 137 22.03 -6.27 -8.69
N SER A 138 23.14 -6.99 -8.63
CA SER A 138 24.27 -6.82 -9.55
C SER A 138 23.88 -7.07 -11.02
N LYS A 139 23.09 -8.12 -11.29
CA LYS A 139 22.57 -8.38 -12.64
C LYS A 139 21.62 -7.28 -13.11
N VAL A 140 20.70 -6.82 -12.24
CA VAL A 140 19.82 -5.70 -12.56
C VAL A 140 20.64 -4.45 -12.91
N GLU A 141 21.65 -4.13 -12.11
CA GLU A 141 22.50 -2.97 -12.33
C GLU A 141 23.28 -3.07 -13.64
N SER A 142 23.69 -4.27 -14.05
CA SER A 142 24.37 -4.49 -15.33
C SER A 142 23.54 -4.07 -16.56
N TYR A 143 22.20 -4.06 -16.45
CA TYR A 143 21.31 -3.63 -17.52
C TYR A 143 21.03 -2.12 -17.52
N ARG A 144 21.34 -1.40 -16.43
CA ARG A 144 21.00 0.02 -16.26
C ARG A 144 21.52 0.89 -17.41
N GLY A 145 22.79 0.71 -17.78
CA GLY A 145 23.42 1.52 -18.82
C GLY A 145 22.71 1.42 -20.17
N ALA A 146 22.36 0.20 -20.58
CA ALA A 146 21.63 -0.06 -21.83
C ALA A 146 20.19 0.47 -21.77
N LEU A 147 19.51 0.33 -20.63
CA LEU A 147 18.15 0.84 -20.45
C LEU A 147 18.07 2.37 -20.57
N LEU A 148 19.00 3.08 -19.93
CA LEU A 148 18.99 4.56 -19.90
C LEU A 148 19.58 5.16 -21.18
N ASN A 149 20.74 4.67 -21.62
CA ASN A 149 21.56 5.34 -22.63
C ASN A 149 21.68 4.58 -23.95
N GLY A 150 21.15 3.36 -24.04
CA GLY A 150 21.23 2.54 -25.24
C GLY A 150 20.33 3.02 -26.37
N ASN A 151 20.60 2.54 -27.58
CA ASN A 151 19.67 2.67 -28.71
C ASN A 151 18.44 1.75 -28.53
N GLU A 152 17.49 1.78 -29.47
CA GLU A 152 16.24 1.02 -29.40
C GLU A 152 16.47 -0.49 -29.22
N ASP A 153 17.36 -1.09 -30.02
CA ASP A 153 17.67 -2.53 -29.97
C ASP A 153 18.37 -2.92 -28.66
N GLU A 154 19.28 -2.09 -28.18
CA GLU A 154 19.99 -2.29 -26.91
C GLU A 154 19.03 -2.21 -25.72
N ARG A 155 18.11 -1.24 -25.72
CA ARG A 155 17.08 -1.10 -24.69
C ARG A 155 16.13 -2.29 -24.69
N GLN A 156 15.65 -2.71 -25.87
CA GLN A 156 14.75 -3.85 -26.00
C GLN A 156 15.42 -5.13 -25.49
N SER A 157 16.66 -5.38 -25.91
CA SER A 157 17.44 -6.54 -25.45
C SER A 157 17.65 -6.52 -23.92
N ALA A 158 17.95 -5.35 -23.35
CA ALA A 158 18.10 -5.20 -21.90
C ALA A 158 16.78 -5.43 -21.16
N LEU A 159 15.65 -4.96 -21.70
CA LEU A 159 14.32 -5.19 -21.14
C LEU A 159 13.92 -6.66 -21.17
N ASP A 160 14.20 -7.38 -22.27
CA ASP A 160 13.88 -8.81 -22.39
C ASP A 160 14.73 -9.66 -21.43
N ASN A 161 16.01 -9.30 -21.26
CA ASN A 161 16.89 -9.93 -20.29
C ASN A 161 16.46 -9.63 -18.84
N LEU A 162 16.10 -8.39 -18.54
CA LEU A 162 15.59 -8.00 -17.23
C LEU A 162 14.27 -8.72 -16.91
N ARG A 163 13.35 -8.79 -17.86
CA ARG A 163 12.10 -9.54 -17.73
C ARG A 163 12.40 -11.01 -17.42
N THR A 164 13.28 -11.63 -18.20
CA THR A 164 13.68 -13.03 -18.01
C THR A 164 14.30 -13.25 -16.63
N LEU A 165 15.13 -12.32 -16.15
CA LEU A 165 15.72 -12.35 -14.81
C LEU A 165 14.64 -12.33 -13.71
N TYR A 166 13.67 -11.42 -13.81
CA TYR A 166 12.56 -11.33 -12.86
C TYR A 166 11.68 -12.58 -12.90
N GLU A 167 11.32 -13.04 -14.09
CA GLU A 167 10.52 -14.25 -14.26
C GLU A 167 11.20 -15.52 -13.74
N THR A 168 12.54 -15.57 -13.82
CA THR A 168 13.34 -16.65 -13.25
C THR A 168 13.39 -16.59 -11.73
N ALA A 169 13.47 -15.38 -11.15
CA ALA A 169 13.56 -15.17 -9.72
C ALA A 169 12.20 -15.35 -9.01
N PHE A 170 11.12 -14.84 -9.59
CA PHE A 170 9.81 -14.71 -8.93
C PHE A 170 8.70 -15.53 -9.59
N GLY A 171 8.99 -16.21 -10.70
CA GLY A 171 8.03 -16.97 -11.48
C GLY A 171 7.33 -16.15 -12.57
N ARG A 172 6.37 -16.77 -13.26
CA ARG A 172 5.65 -16.19 -14.40
C ARG A 172 4.14 -16.12 -14.15
N GLY A 173 3.47 -15.18 -14.82
CA GLY A 173 2.01 -15.06 -14.77
C GLY A 173 1.51 -14.82 -13.35
N ALA A 174 0.56 -15.62 -12.89
CA ALA A 174 -0.05 -15.50 -11.56
C ALA A 174 0.98 -15.55 -10.40
N ALA A 175 2.14 -16.19 -10.58
CA ALA A 175 3.18 -16.19 -9.54
C ALA A 175 3.71 -14.77 -9.22
N MET A 176 3.65 -13.85 -10.18
CA MET A 176 4.06 -12.45 -9.98
C MET A 176 3.15 -11.70 -9.00
N ASN A 177 1.95 -12.21 -8.72
CA ASN A 177 1.08 -11.62 -7.71
C ASN A 177 1.70 -11.66 -6.31
N ASN A 178 2.64 -12.58 -6.05
CA ASN A 178 3.38 -12.67 -4.79
C ASN A 178 4.24 -11.43 -4.53
N VAL A 179 4.77 -10.77 -5.57
CA VAL A 179 5.63 -9.57 -5.43
C VAL A 179 4.83 -8.27 -5.35
N SER A 180 3.50 -8.35 -5.22
CA SER A 180 2.68 -7.15 -5.08
C SER A 180 2.82 -6.56 -3.68
N LEU A 181 3.13 -5.26 -3.62
CA LEU A 181 3.07 -4.49 -2.39
C LEU A 181 1.63 -4.38 -1.88
N MET A 182 1.43 -4.76 -0.62
CA MET A 182 0.24 -4.43 0.13
C MET A 182 0.51 -3.20 1.00
N LEU A 183 -0.52 -2.41 1.29
CA LEU A 183 -0.40 -1.19 2.07
C LEU A 183 -1.50 -1.13 3.12
N TYR A 184 -1.10 -1.16 4.38
CA TYR A 184 -1.95 -0.74 5.48
C TYR A 184 -1.86 0.78 5.65
N GLY A 185 -2.99 1.44 5.87
CA GLY A 185 -3.07 2.82 6.31
C GLY A 185 -4.06 2.94 7.45
N GLY A 186 -3.68 3.52 8.58
CA GLY A 186 -4.59 3.58 9.73
C GLY A 186 -4.20 4.60 10.78
N ALA A 187 -5.14 4.83 11.68
CA ALA A 187 -4.97 5.78 12.77
C ALA A 187 -4.01 5.24 13.86
N VAL A 188 -3.05 6.08 14.28
CA VAL A 188 -2.03 5.77 15.31
C VAL A 188 -2.66 5.81 16.70
N GLY A 189 -2.37 4.81 17.54
CA GLY A 189 -2.83 4.77 18.94
C GLY A 189 -4.23 4.19 19.13
N PRO A 190 -4.65 3.87 20.36
CA PRO A 190 -6.00 3.37 20.63
C PRO A 190 -7.06 4.45 20.40
N TRP A 191 -7.89 4.26 19.37
CA TRP A 191 -9.08 5.06 19.15
C TRP A 191 -10.29 4.27 19.64
N THR A 192 -10.94 4.76 20.70
CA THR A 192 -12.19 4.19 21.18
C THR A 192 -13.35 4.91 20.50
N GLY A 193 -14.28 4.13 19.95
CA GLY A 193 -15.50 4.67 19.37
C GLY A 193 -16.49 4.95 20.49
N GLN A 194 -16.93 6.20 20.61
CA GLN A 194 -18.11 6.48 21.41
C GLN A 194 -19.34 6.09 20.60
N ARG A 195 -20.01 5.01 21.01
CA ARG A 195 -21.33 4.69 20.48
C ARG A 195 -22.35 5.08 21.53
N ILE A 196 -23.17 6.10 21.24
CA ILE A 196 -24.35 6.41 22.05
C ILE A 196 -25.22 5.16 22.02
N CYS A 197 -25.44 4.53 23.17
CA CYS A 197 -26.35 3.39 23.24
C CYS A 197 -27.77 3.89 23.02
N ASP A 198 -28.41 3.48 21.94
CA ASP A 198 -29.81 3.80 21.62
C ASP A 198 -30.78 2.85 22.36
N CYS A 199 -30.41 2.48 23.59
CA CYS A 199 -31.15 1.51 24.40
C CYS A 199 -32.12 2.21 25.34
N GLU A 200 -33.38 1.80 25.33
CA GLU A 200 -34.41 2.29 26.26
C GLU A 200 -34.29 1.68 27.68
N CYS A 201 -33.08 1.30 28.12
CA CYS A 201 -32.93 0.73 29.45
C CYS A 201 -33.07 1.82 30.53
N LEU A 202 -33.62 1.43 31.68
CA LEU A 202 -33.92 2.34 32.79
C LEU A 202 -32.66 3.11 33.25
N TYR A 203 -31.50 2.45 33.25
CA TYR A 203 -30.22 3.06 33.62
C TYR A 203 -29.82 4.19 32.67
N HIS A 204 -29.91 3.98 31.34
CA HIS A 204 -29.55 5.03 30.38
C HIS A 204 -30.46 6.27 30.53
N ARG A 205 -31.77 6.04 30.76
CA ARG A 205 -32.74 7.13 30.92
C ARG A 205 -32.56 7.94 32.22
N LEU A 206 -32.08 7.32 33.30
CA LEU A 206 -31.99 7.95 34.61
C LEU A 206 -30.62 8.60 34.91
N ILE A 207 -29.53 7.98 34.47
CA ILE A 207 -28.17 8.42 34.84
C ILE A 207 -27.29 8.77 33.64
N GLY A 208 -27.82 8.68 32.40
CA GLY A 208 -27.07 8.98 31.18
C GLY A 208 -25.97 7.97 30.83
N VAL A 209 -25.86 6.88 31.60
CA VAL A 209 -24.86 5.82 31.41
C VAL A 209 -25.49 4.44 31.62
N CYS A 210 -25.03 3.43 30.88
CA CYS A 210 -25.46 2.03 31.01
C CYS A 210 -24.24 1.10 30.83
N GLY A 211 -24.21 -0.08 31.44
CA GLY A 211 -23.24 -1.15 31.08
C GLY A 211 -23.36 -1.67 29.63
N CYS A 212 -24.32 -1.13 28.86
CA CYS A 212 -24.47 -1.26 27.43
C CYS A 212 -23.40 -0.48 26.64
N TRP A 213 -22.74 0.50 27.29
CA TRP A 213 -21.60 1.21 26.75
C TRP A 213 -20.47 0.19 26.57
N LYS A 214 -20.28 -0.25 25.33
CA LYS A 214 -19.09 -0.97 24.94
C LYS A 214 -18.17 0.02 24.27
N GLU A 215 -17.03 0.29 24.89
CA GLU A 215 -15.87 0.80 24.15
C GLU A 215 -15.58 -0.22 23.06
N HIS A 216 -15.97 0.13 21.83
CA HIS A 216 -15.56 -0.63 20.67
C HIS A 216 -14.31 0.04 20.14
N GLU A 217 -13.26 -0.73 19.92
CA GLU A 217 -12.10 -0.26 19.17
C GLU A 217 -12.59 0.26 17.81
N THR A 218 -12.33 1.55 17.55
CA THR A 218 -12.72 2.17 16.30
C THR A 218 -11.88 1.56 15.19
N ARG A 219 -12.56 0.89 14.27
CA ARG A 219 -11.97 0.48 13.00
C ARG A 219 -11.81 1.70 12.13
N GLY A 220 -10.57 2.18 12.05
CA GLY A 220 -10.17 3.39 11.33
C GLY A 220 -9.02 3.13 10.35
N ALA A 221 -8.86 1.89 9.88
CA ALA A 221 -7.81 1.54 8.94
C ALA A 221 -8.35 1.04 7.59
N ILE A 222 -7.51 1.18 6.57
CA ILE A 222 -7.66 0.61 5.24
C ILE A 222 -6.51 -0.36 4.98
N LEU A 223 -6.82 -1.49 4.36
CA LEU A 223 -5.82 -2.42 3.85
C LEU A 223 -6.00 -2.56 2.34
N LEU A 224 -5.03 -2.04 1.59
CA LEU A 224 -4.96 -2.08 0.15
C LEU A 224 -4.07 -3.26 -0.25
N THR A 225 -4.65 -4.26 -0.90
CA THR A 225 -3.93 -5.49 -1.24
C THR A 225 -3.43 -5.51 -2.69
N GLY A 226 -3.93 -4.61 -3.55
CA GLY A 226 -3.62 -4.64 -4.98
C GLY A 226 -3.86 -6.03 -5.58
N ASP A 227 -2.87 -6.55 -6.28
CA ASP A 227 -2.88 -7.92 -6.82
C ASP A 227 -2.19 -8.93 -5.89
N GLY A 228 -1.99 -8.59 -4.62
CA GLY A 228 -1.29 -9.43 -3.65
C GLY A 228 -1.91 -10.81 -3.48
N ASN A 229 -1.08 -11.77 -3.09
CA ASN A 229 -1.51 -13.15 -2.94
C ASN A 229 -1.86 -13.49 -1.48
N LEU A 230 -3.13 -13.75 -1.21
CA LEU A 230 -3.65 -14.23 0.07
C LEU A 230 -4.31 -15.61 -0.07
N GLU A 231 -3.80 -16.48 -0.97
CA GLU A 231 -4.35 -17.81 -1.26
C GLU A 231 -4.21 -18.85 -0.14
N SER A 232 -3.61 -18.49 0.99
CA SER A 232 -3.48 -19.39 2.13
C SER A 232 -3.52 -18.66 3.47
N SER A 233 -3.95 -19.37 4.51
CA SER A 233 -3.92 -18.84 5.88
C SER A 233 -2.50 -18.51 6.36
N ALA A 234 -1.47 -19.15 5.80
CA ALA A 234 -0.08 -18.82 6.08
C ALA A 234 0.29 -17.41 5.56
N LYS A 235 -0.12 -17.07 4.33
CA LYS A 235 0.08 -15.72 3.76
C LYS A 235 -0.61 -14.64 4.60
N TRP A 236 -1.86 -14.89 5.03
CA TRP A 236 -2.54 -14.00 5.97
C TRP A 236 -1.81 -13.91 7.31
N GLY A 237 -1.36 -15.03 7.87
CA GLY A 237 -0.62 -15.05 9.13
C GLY A 237 0.68 -14.24 9.09
N SER A 238 1.41 -14.30 7.98
CA SER A 238 2.61 -13.47 7.78
C SER A 238 2.27 -11.97 7.72
N LEU A 239 1.22 -11.60 6.99
CA LEU A 239 0.76 -10.20 6.92
C LEU A 239 0.26 -9.71 8.29
N GLU A 240 -0.57 -10.48 8.98
CA GLU A 240 -1.09 -10.13 10.31
C GLU A 240 0.04 -10.02 11.34
N GLY A 241 1.00 -10.95 11.31
CA GLY A 241 2.18 -10.92 12.15
C GLY A 241 2.99 -9.65 11.95
N TYR A 242 3.25 -9.27 10.70
CA TYR A 242 3.94 -8.02 10.36
C TYR A 242 3.15 -6.78 10.79
N LEU A 243 1.84 -6.75 10.57
CA LEU A 243 1.02 -5.60 10.97
C LEU A 243 0.88 -5.45 12.49
N ASP A 244 1.08 -6.52 13.26
CA ASP A 244 0.51 -6.72 14.59
C ASP A 244 -1.02 -6.91 14.52
N ALA A 245 -1.52 -7.93 15.23
CA ALA A 245 -2.94 -8.29 15.24
C ALA A 245 -3.86 -7.11 15.67
N ARG A 246 -3.36 -6.14 16.44
CA ARG A 246 -4.11 -4.92 16.79
C ARG A 246 -4.38 -4.05 15.56
N ARG A 247 -3.42 -3.90 14.64
CA ARG A 247 -3.65 -3.16 13.38
C ARG A 247 -4.58 -3.92 12.46
N ALA A 248 -4.38 -5.22 12.31
CA ALA A 248 -5.23 -6.08 11.48
C ALA A 248 -6.71 -5.99 11.88
N ARG A 249 -7.02 -6.07 13.19
CA ARG A 249 -8.41 -5.94 13.71
C ARG A 249 -9.09 -4.59 13.46
N ARG A 250 -8.31 -3.55 13.16
CA ARG A 250 -8.80 -2.19 12.88
C ARG A 250 -9.15 -1.94 11.43
N VAL A 251 -8.88 -2.89 10.54
CA VAL A 251 -9.22 -2.78 9.13
C VAL A 251 -10.75 -2.60 9.02
N SER A 252 -11.13 -1.41 8.57
CA SER A 252 -12.50 -1.01 8.30
C SER A 252 -12.82 -1.22 6.83
N VAL A 253 -11.89 -0.86 5.96
CA VAL A 253 -11.97 -1.02 4.51
C VAL A 253 -10.90 -2.00 4.06
N PHE A 254 -11.30 -3.05 3.38
CA PHE A 254 -10.39 -4.04 2.81
C PHE A 254 -10.56 -4.07 1.29
N GLN A 255 -9.50 -3.78 0.55
CA GLN A 255 -9.47 -4.05 -0.88
C GLN A 255 -9.31 -5.56 -1.08
N VAL A 256 -10.25 -6.19 -1.76
CA VAL A 256 -10.14 -7.62 -2.10
C VAL A 256 -9.10 -7.79 -3.20
N ALA A 257 -8.16 -8.70 -2.97
CA ALA A 257 -7.01 -8.87 -3.83
C ALA A 257 -7.40 -9.27 -5.26
N HIS A 258 -6.63 -8.76 -6.22
CA HIS A 258 -6.68 -9.11 -7.63
C HIS A 258 -8.10 -9.18 -8.18
N HIS A 259 -8.85 -8.09 -8.02
CA HIS A 259 -10.21 -7.94 -8.54
C HIS A 259 -11.24 -8.96 -7.98
N GLY A 260 -10.89 -9.74 -6.95
CA GLY A 260 -11.68 -10.86 -6.45
C GLY A 260 -11.39 -12.19 -7.15
N ALA A 261 -10.14 -12.42 -7.56
CA ALA A 261 -9.70 -13.70 -8.14
C ALA A 261 -9.60 -14.81 -7.07
N GLN A 262 -10.17 -15.98 -7.35
CA GLN A 262 -10.09 -17.14 -6.44
C GLN A 262 -8.64 -17.60 -6.18
N ALA A 263 -7.73 -17.37 -7.13
CA ALA A 263 -6.33 -17.78 -7.03
C ALA A 263 -5.50 -16.89 -6.09
N ASN A 264 -6.06 -15.76 -5.62
CA ASN A 264 -5.40 -14.83 -4.70
C ASN A 264 -6.06 -14.83 -3.31
N TRP A 265 -6.97 -15.78 -3.06
CA TRP A 265 -7.86 -15.82 -1.90
C TRP A 265 -7.93 -17.24 -1.33
N HIS A 266 -8.27 -17.36 -0.05
CA HIS A 266 -8.61 -18.64 0.57
C HIS A 266 -9.90 -18.55 1.37
N ASP A 267 -10.58 -19.69 1.51
CA ASP A 267 -11.83 -19.82 2.26
C ASP A 267 -11.69 -19.32 3.70
N GLY A 268 -12.62 -18.44 4.11
CA GLY A 268 -12.64 -17.83 5.43
C GLY A 268 -11.75 -16.60 5.60
N LEU A 269 -11.04 -16.13 4.57
CA LEU A 269 -10.25 -14.89 4.63
C LEU A 269 -11.09 -13.71 5.10
N ALA A 270 -12.33 -13.58 4.61
CA ALA A 270 -13.20 -12.49 5.01
C ALA A 270 -13.52 -12.49 6.52
N ALA A 271 -13.63 -13.67 7.14
CA ALA A 271 -13.84 -13.80 8.58
C ALA A 271 -12.58 -13.47 9.40
N LEU A 272 -11.39 -13.73 8.86
CA LEU A 272 -10.11 -13.37 9.49
C LEU A 272 -9.89 -11.86 9.47
N VAL A 273 -10.09 -11.22 8.32
CA VAL A 273 -9.96 -9.77 8.17
C VAL A 273 -11.12 -9.06 8.89
N ALA A 274 -12.32 -9.62 8.78
CA ALA A 274 -13.58 -9.11 9.28
C ALA A 274 -13.79 -7.61 9.02
N PRO A 275 -13.66 -7.09 7.79
CA PRO A 275 -13.75 -5.66 7.53
C PRO A 275 -15.20 -5.14 7.70
N LYS A 276 -15.41 -3.83 7.78
CA LYS A 276 -16.76 -3.26 7.67
C LYS A 276 -17.23 -3.23 6.21
N ILE A 277 -16.29 -2.96 5.31
CA ILE A 277 -16.50 -2.80 3.87
C ILE A 277 -15.39 -3.55 3.14
N SER A 278 -15.79 -4.34 2.14
CA SER A 278 -14.88 -5.02 1.22
C SER A 278 -15.04 -4.42 -0.16
N VAL A 279 -13.93 -4.02 -0.78
CA VAL A 279 -13.93 -3.31 -2.06
C VAL A 279 -13.35 -4.22 -3.15
N PHE A 280 -14.15 -4.51 -4.16
CA PHE A 280 -13.76 -5.24 -5.35
C PHE A 280 -13.49 -4.23 -6.47
N SER A 281 -12.22 -3.98 -6.77
CA SER A 281 -11.85 -3.17 -7.93
C SER A 281 -12.01 -4.03 -9.18
N SER A 282 -13.17 -4.09 -9.81
CA SER A 282 -13.41 -4.97 -10.96
C SER A 282 -14.47 -4.38 -11.88
N ASP A 283 -14.18 -4.38 -13.19
CA ASP A 283 -15.13 -3.92 -14.20
C ASP A 283 -16.15 -5.02 -14.52
N PRO A 284 -17.45 -4.83 -14.17
CA PRO A 284 -18.49 -5.83 -14.43
C PRO A 284 -18.78 -6.02 -15.93
N ALA A 285 -18.36 -5.10 -16.79
CA ALA A 285 -18.53 -5.18 -18.24
C ALA A 285 -17.34 -5.84 -18.96
N CYS A 286 -16.20 -6.05 -18.28
CA CYS A 286 -14.99 -6.56 -18.90
C CYS A 286 -14.87 -8.09 -18.85
N SER A 287 -14.33 -8.70 -19.92
CA SER A 287 -14.31 -10.15 -20.13
C SER A 287 -13.27 -10.91 -19.31
N TYR A 288 -12.39 -10.22 -18.58
CA TYR A 288 -11.30 -10.84 -17.82
C TYR A 288 -11.75 -11.59 -16.56
N GLY A 289 -13.06 -11.57 -16.26
CA GLY A 289 -13.69 -12.63 -15.46
C GLY A 289 -13.30 -12.63 -13.98
N HIS A 290 -13.42 -11.51 -13.29
CA HIS A 290 -13.46 -11.40 -11.82
C HIS A 290 -14.53 -10.35 -11.46
N PRO A 291 -15.17 -10.41 -10.26
CA PRO A 291 -14.88 -11.26 -9.12
C PRO A 291 -15.50 -12.67 -9.23
N HIS A 292 -14.84 -13.68 -8.64
CA HIS A 292 -15.36 -15.05 -8.57
C HIS A 292 -16.47 -15.20 -7.52
N ALA A 293 -17.43 -16.10 -7.77
CA ALA A 293 -18.64 -16.24 -6.96
C ALA A 293 -18.35 -16.71 -5.52
N GLU A 294 -17.36 -17.58 -5.32
CA GLU A 294 -16.91 -18.04 -4.02
C GLU A 294 -16.26 -16.92 -3.19
N VAL A 295 -15.46 -16.06 -3.82
CA VAL A 295 -14.85 -14.90 -3.16
C VAL A 295 -15.93 -13.89 -2.77
N LEU A 296 -16.87 -13.59 -3.68
CA LEU A 296 -18.03 -12.76 -3.37
C LEU A 296 -18.85 -13.30 -2.20
N ARG A 297 -19.02 -14.63 -2.12
CA ARG A 297 -19.78 -15.28 -1.06
C ARG A 297 -19.11 -15.14 0.29
N ASP A 298 -17.78 -15.30 0.35
CA ASP A 298 -17.00 -15.13 1.58
C ASP A 298 -17.14 -13.71 2.13
N PHE A 299 -17.07 -12.70 1.25
CA PHE A 299 -17.18 -11.29 1.63
C PHE A 299 -18.60 -10.74 1.72
N TRP A 300 -19.64 -11.55 1.45
CA TRP A 300 -21.03 -11.09 1.30
C TRP A 300 -21.57 -10.35 2.53
N THR A 301 -21.17 -10.79 3.72
CA THR A 301 -21.61 -10.20 5.00
C THR A 301 -20.77 -9.01 5.45
N PHE A 302 -19.73 -8.65 4.68
CA PHE A 302 -18.77 -7.60 5.02
C PHE A 302 -18.86 -6.40 4.06
N GLY A 303 -20.09 -6.01 3.71
CA GLY A 303 -20.39 -4.83 2.90
C GLY A 303 -19.63 -4.79 1.57
N PRO A 304 -19.82 -5.77 0.67
CA PRO A 304 -19.12 -5.80 -0.61
C PRO A 304 -19.55 -4.62 -1.48
N ILE A 305 -18.57 -3.87 -1.98
CA ILE A 305 -18.74 -2.77 -2.92
C ILE A 305 -17.85 -3.05 -4.13
N GLN A 306 -18.44 -3.07 -5.32
CA GLN A 306 -17.70 -3.17 -6.57
C GLN A 306 -17.46 -1.77 -7.14
N VAL A 307 -16.23 -1.50 -7.57
CA VAL A 307 -15.78 -0.22 -8.15
C VAL A 307 -15.00 -0.50 -9.44
N ASP A 308 -14.96 0.47 -10.35
CA ASP A 308 -14.30 0.36 -11.65
C ASP A 308 -13.69 1.71 -12.07
N GLN A 309 -13.37 1.88 -13.36
CA GLN A 309 -12.80 3.14 -13.87
C GLN A 309 -13.82 4.30 -13.89
N GLN A 310 -15.12 4.02 -13.82
CA GLN A 310 -16.21 5.00 -13.90
C GLN A 310 -16.85 5.26 -12.53
N SER A 311 -16.73 4.32 -11.61
CA SER A 311 -17.36 4.33 -10.30
C SER A 311 -16.31 4.19 -9.20
N GLY A 312 -16.33 5.12 -8.25
CA GLY A 312 -15.40 5.14 -7.12
C GLY A 312 -16.10 4.86 -5.79
N PHE A 313 -15.30 4.49 -4.80
CA PHE A 313 -15.72 4.41 -3.41
C PHE A 313 -14.93 5.44 -2.59
N SER A 314 -15.63 6.19 -1.74
CA SER A 314 -14.99 7.08 -0.78
C SER A 314 -15.54 6.81 0.61
N PHE A 315 -14.64 6.88 1.60
CA PHE A 315 -14.96 6.67 3.00
C PHE A 315 -14.33 7.78 3.81
N ARG A 316 -15.10 8.32 4.76
CA ARG A 316 -14.62 9.36 5.68
C ARG A 316 -14.57 8.80 7.08
N ILE A 317 -13.39 8.85 7.69
CA ILE A 317 -13.20 8.60 9.11
C ILE A 317 -13.02 9.96 9.77
N CYS A 318 -13.82 10.24 10.78
CA CYS A 318 -13.58 11.36 11.68
C CYS A 318 -13.02 10.78 12.98
N LEU A 319 -11.84 11.25 13.36
CA LEU A 319 -11.18 10.92 14.62
C LEU A 319 -11.23 12.17 15.47
N GLU A 320 -12.04 12.15 16.52
CA GLU A 320 -12.14 13.23 17.49
C GLU A 320 -11.31 12.87 18.71
N ARG A 321 -10.46 13.80 19.16
CA ARG A 321 -9.68 13.69 20.39
C ARG A 321 -10.38 14.46 21.51
#